data_AF-A0A914D3B1-F1
#
_entry.id   AF-A0A914D3B1-F1
#
_cell.length_a   1.000
_cell.length_b   1.000
_cell.length_c   1.000
_cell.angle_alpha   90.00
_cell.angle_beta   90.00
_cell.angle_gamma   90.00
#
_symmetry.space_group_name_H-M   'P 1'
#
loop_
_entity.id
_entity.type
_entity.pdbx_description
1 polymer ?
#
loop_
_entity_poly.entity_id
_entity_poly.type
_entity_poly.pdbx_seq_one_letter_code
_entity_poly.pdbx_strand_id
1 'polypeptide(L)'
;MSLPQTMVGFKRACGPETMKVFNFVSTCHGNLCKAQFKDTALMDQLKAEKFDLALGENFDLCYYGVLRRIGVKNYITVFSTTQYENAAMALGIPSTPSFVPGIFNGMKPPFTYLQRTTNLIAHLFSWQFLHTSFGGPANSFLKTIYGKDFEAMVS
;
A
#
# COMPACT_ATOMS: atom_id res chain seq x y z
N MET A 1 -13.20 23.08 -23.01
CA MET A 1 -11.89 23.11 -22.33
C MET A 1 -11.56 21.68 -21.91
N SER A 2 -10.54 21.06 -22.50
CA SER A 2 -10.17 19.68 -22.18
C SER A 2 -9.67 19.60 -20.72
N LEU A 3 -10.08 18.55 -19.99
CA LEU A 3 -9.51 18.27 -18.68
C LEU A 3 -7.99 18.07 -18.83
N PRO A 4 -7.16 18.72 -17.98
CA PRO A 4 -5.72 18.44 -17.96
C PRO A 4 -5.51 16.94 -17.74
N GLN A 5 -4.48 16.35 -18.36
CA GLN A 5 -4.21 14.90 -18.29
C GLN A 5 -4.17 14.36 -16.84
N THR A 6 -3.81 15.21 -15.86
CA THR A 6 -3.89 14.97 -14.42
C THR A 6 -5.30 14.57 -13.95
N MET A 7 -6.32 15.32 -14.39
CA MET A 7 -7.71 15.07 -14.03
C MET A 7 -8.28 13.87 -14.75
N VAL A 8 -7.69 13.40 -15.86
CA VAL A 8 -8.15 12.19 -16.56
C VAL A 8 -7.73 10.93 -15.79
N GLY A 9 -6.47 10.85 -15.35
CA GLY A 9 -5.98 9.75 -14.52
C GLY A 9 -6.67 9.70 -13.16
N PHE A 10 -6.75 10.86 -12.50
CA PHE A 10 -7.46 11.01 -11.22
C PHE A 10 -8.95 10.68 -11.33
N LYS A 11 -9.66 11.17 -12.34
CA LYS A 11 -11.10 10.89 -12.54
C LYS A 11 -11.37 9.42 -12.89
N ARG A 12 -10.42 8.72 -13.52
CA ARG A 12 -10.49 7.26 -13.72
C ARG A 12 -10.29 6.51 -12.40
N ALA A 13 -9.26 6.86 -11.62
CA ALA A 13 -9.00 6.23 -10.33
C ALA A 13 -10.14 6.45 -9.32
N CYS A 14 -10.68 7.67 -9.25
CA CYS A 14 -11.76 8.06 -8.35
C CYS A 14 -13.17 7.81 -8.92
N GLY A 15 -13.30 7.08 -10.04
CA GLY A 15 -14.59 6.75 -10.63
C GLY A 15 -15.39 5.80 -9.72
N PRO A 16 -16.73 5.91 -9.65
CA PRO A 16 -17.54 5.11 -8.73
C PRO A 16 -17.39 3.59 -8.94
N GLU A 17 -17.29 3.13 -10.19
CA GLU A 17 -17.07 1.71 -10.50
C GLU A 17 -15.67 1.24 -10.07
N THR A 18 -14.65 2.05 -10.33
CA THR A 18 -13.28 1.78 -9.92
C THR A 18 -13.14 1.71 -8.39
N MET A 19 -13.80 2.62 -7.67
CA MET A 19 -13.84 2.62 -6.20
C MET A 19 -14.54 1.38 -5.63
N LYS A 20 -15.60 0.87 -6.27
CA LYS A 20 -16.25 -0.39 -5.85
C LYS A 20 -15.29 -1.57 -5.98
N VAL A 21 -14.56 -1.65 -7.10
CA VAL A 21 -13.55 -2.71 -7.32
C VAL A 21 -12.47 -2.64 -6.24
N PHE A 22 -11.93 -1.45 -5.97
CA PHE A 22 -10.92 -1.29 -4.92
C PHE A 22 -11.42 -1.70 -3.53
N ASN A 23 -12.66 -1.35 -3.16
CA ASN A 23 -13.25 -1.76 -1.89
C ASN A 23 -13.48 -3.28 -1.82
N PHE A 24 -13.88 -3.91 -2.92
CA PHE A 24 -14.02 -5.36 -3.00
C PHE A 24 -12.67 -6.06 -2.80
N VAL A 25 -11.62 -5.64 -3.53
CA VAL A 25 -10.26 -6.19 -3.41
C VAL A 25 -9.72 -5.99 -2.00
N SER A 26 -9.89 -4.81 -1.43
CA SER A 26 -9.52 -4.49 -0.04
C SER A 26 -10.11 -5.46 0.98
N THR A 27 -11.42 -5.72 0.84
CA THR A 27 -12.15 -6.65 1.71
C THR A 27 -11.65 -8.08 1.52
N CYS A 28 -11.36 -8.47 0.27
CA CYS A 28 -10.79 -9.77 -0.05
C CYS A 28 -9.44 -9.98 0.63
N HIS A 29 -8.51 -9.02 0.54
CA HIS A 29 -7.21 -9.08 1.23
C HIS A 29 -7.38 -9.20 2.76
N GLY A 30 -8.29 -8.43 3.37
CA GLY A 30 -8.57 -8.54 4.80
C GLY A 30 -9.11 -9.92 5.21
N ASN A 31 -9.98 -10.51 4.40
CA ASN A 31 -10.55 -11.84 4.66
C ASN A 31 -9.52 -12.96 4.43
N LEU A 32 -8.70 -12.84 3.40
CA LEU A 32 -7.60 -13.76 3.14
C LEU A 32 -6.61 -13.75 4.31
N CYS A 33 -6.27 -12.56 4.82
CA CYS A 33 -5.40 -12.43 5.99
C CYS A 33 -5.97 -13.14 7.22
N LYS A 34 -7.27 -12.96 7.50
CA LYS A 34 -7.96 -13.68 8.57
C LYS A 34 -7.93 -15.19 8.36
N ALA A 35 -8.13 -15.66 7.14
CA ALA A 35 -8.11 -17.08 6.82
C ALA A 35 -6.71 -17.69 7.03
N GLN A 36 -5.65 -17.02 6.58
CA GLN A 36 -4.27 -17.44 6.79
C GLN A 36 -3.93 -17.57 8.28
N PHE A 37 -4.31 -16.59 9.09
CA PHE A 37 -4.06 -16.62 10.54
C PHE A 37 -4.90 -17.63 11.31
N LYS A 38 -6.03 -18.09 10.75
CA LYS A 38 -6.81 -19.21 11.31
C LYS A 38 -6.15 -20.55 11.06
N ASP A 39 -5.34 -20.68 10.02
CA ASP A 39 -4.57 -21.89 9.75
C ASP A 39 -3.30 -21.91 10.62
N THR A 40 -3.45 -22.42 11.84
CA THR A 40 -2.33 -22.51 12.78
C THR A 40 -1.30 -23.54 12.34
N ALA A 41 -1.71 -24.59 11.62
CA ALA A 41 -0.78 -25.61 11.12
C ALA A 41 0.18 -25.01 10.10
N LEU A 42 -0.32 -24.18 9.18
CA LEU A 42 0.52 -23.43 8.25
C LEU A 42 1.49 -22.49 8.98
N MET A 43 1.01 -21.73 9.97
CA MET A 43 1.86 -20.79 10.72
C MET A 43 2.96 -21.49 11.50
N ASP A 44 2.65 -22.64 12.11
CA ASP A 44 3.62 -23.44 12.84
C ASP A 44 4.64 -24.10 11.90
N GLN A 45 4.19 -24.56 10.73
CA GLN A 45 5.08 -25.05 9.68
C GLN A 45 6.05 -23.95 9.22
N LEU A 46 5.54 -22.77 8.85
CA LEU A 46 6.38 -21.65 8.39
C LEU A 46 7.38 -21.20 9.46
N LYS A 47 7.01 -21.27 10.74
CA LYS A 47 7.91 -20.97 11.85
C LYS A 47 8.99 -22.05 12.03
N ALA A 48 8.65 -23.32 11.78
CA ALA A 48 9.59 -24.43 11.91
C ALA A 48 10.68 -24.44 10.81
N GLU A 49 10.37 -23.93 9.62
CA GLU A 49 11.31 -23.82 8.49
C GLU A 49 12.47 -22.84 8.73
N LYS A 50 12.33 -21.87 9.65
CA LYS A 50 13.38 -20.91 10.03
C LYS A 50 14.00 -20.15 8.85
N PHE A 51 13.16 -19.54 8.01
CA PHE A 51 13.62 -18.74 6.88
C PHE A 51 14.54 -17.58 7.31
N ASP A 52 15.64 -17.40 6.57
CA ASP A 52 16.57 -16.28 6.78
C ASP A 52 16.10 -14.97 6.12
N LEU A 53 15.26 -15.08 5.09
CA LEU A 53 14.77 -13.97 4.27
C LEU A 53 13.35 -14.26 3.77
N ALA A 54 12.50 -13.23 3.77
CA ALA A 54 11.19 -13.29 3.14
C ALA A 54 11.01 -12.23 2.05
N LEU A 55 10.21 -12.55 1.04
CA LEU A 55 9.78 -11.62 0.00
C LEU A 55 8.27 -11.45 0.13
N GLY A 56 7.81 -10.20 0.18
CA GLY A 56 6.38 -9.89 0.32
C GLY A 56 5.98 -8.76 -0.60
N GLU A 57 4.79 -8.86 -1.20
CA GLU A 57 4.23 -7.80 -2.04
C GLU A 57 3.53 -6.76 -1.16
N ASN A 58 3.78 -5.47 -1.43
CA ASN A 58 3.23 -4.38 -0.63
C ASN A 58 1.71 -4.21 -0.75
N PHE A 59 1.09 -4.75 -1.81
CA PHE A 59 -0.38 -4.78 -1.93
C PHE A 59 -1.08 -5.65 -0.87
N ASP A 60 -0.38 -6.61 -0.26
CA ASP A 60 -0.93 -7.47 0.79
C ASP A 60 -0.23 -7.21 2.13
N LEU A 61 -0.76 -6.30 2.95
CA LEU A 61 -0.14 -6.00 4.24
C LEU A 61 -0.15 -7.16 5.23
N CYS A 62 -0.90 -8.24 4.95
CA CYS A 62 -0.94 -9.39 5.82
C CYS A 62 0.44 -10.02 6.03
N TYR A 63 1.29 -10.00 5.00
CA TYR A 63 2.59 -10.66 5.07
C TYR A 63 3.46 -10.07 6.21
N TYR A 64 3.40 -8.76 6.48
CA TYR A 64 4.12 -8.16 7.61
C TYR A 64 3.70 -8.79 8.95
N GLY A 65 2.42 -9.08 9.11
CA GLY A 65 1.90 -9.82 10.26
C GLY A 65 2.44 -11.25 10.31
N VAL A 66 2.45 -11.95 9.17
CA VAL A 66 2.99 -13.32 9.09
C VAL A 66 4.46 -13.34 9.50
N LEU A 67 5.29 -12.42 8.98
CA LEU A 67 6.70 -12.29 9.36
C LEU A 67 6.87 -12.10 10.86
N ARG A 68 6.03 -11.26 11.47
CA ARG A 68 6.02 -11.08 12.93
C ARG A 68 5.65 -12.36 13.68
N ARG A 69 4.71 -13.16 13.15
CA ARG A 69 4.30 -14.46 13.74
C ARG A 69 5.41 -15.49 13.71
N ILE A 70 6.10 -15.62 12.57
CA ILE A 70 7.14 -16.64 12.36
C ILE A 70 8.52 -16.18 12.87
N GLY A 71 8.70 -14.89 13.16
CA GLY A 71 9.92 -14.34 13.75
C GLY A 71 11.00 -13.94 12.73
N VAL A 72 10.64 -13.82 11.45
CA VAL A 72 11.56 -13.39 10.39
C VAL A 72 11.73 -11.87 10.44
N LYS A 73 12.99 -11.42 10.51
CA LYS A 73 13.34 -10.00 10.59
C LYS A 73 13.85 -9.43 9.26
N ASN A 74 14.48 -10.26 8.45
CA ASN A 74 14.98 -9.84 7.15
C ASN A 74 13.88 -10.09 6.12
N TYR A 75 13.41 -9.03 5.48
CA TYR A 75 12.44 -9.13 4.41
C TYR A 75 12.69 -8.07 3.35
N ILE A 76 12.25 -8.36 2.13
CA ILE A 76 12.23 -7.41 1.03
C ILE A 76 10.78 -7.22 0.60
N THR A 77 10.33 -5.98 0.70
CA THR A 77 9.05 -5.54 0.16
C THR A 77 9.21 -5.32 -1.34
N VAL A 78 8.43 -6.05 -2.13
CA VAL A 78 8.40 -5.95 -3.59
C VAL A 78 7.19 -5.12 -4.01
N PHE A 79 7.35 -4.36 -5.08
CA PHE A 79 6.30 -3.57 -5.70
C PHE A 79 6.13 -4.02 -7.15
N SER A 80 4.96 -4.55 -7.48
CA SER A 80 4.59 -4.87 -8.88
C SER A 80 4.21 -3.63 -9.71
N THR A 81 4.04 -2.48 -9.05
CA THR A 81 3.76 -1.19 -9.68
C THR A 81 4.77 -0.14 -9.22
N THR A 82 4.61 1.10 -9.67
CA THR A 82 5.42 2.22 -9.17
C THR A 82 5.38 2.29 -7.65
N GLN A 83 6.54 2.51 -7.04
CA GLN A 83 6.65 2.67 -5.60
C GLN A 83 5.71 3.76 -5.08
N TYR A 84 5.04 3.49 -3.96
CA TYR A 84 4.10 4.41 -3.32
C TYR A 84 4.81 5.49 -2.53
N GLU A 85 4.15 6.64 -2.37
CA GLU A 85 4.70 7.76 -1.64
C GLU A 85 4.93 7.44 -0.14
N ASN A 86 4.04 6.66 0.47
CA ASN A 86 4.19 6.20 1.86
C ASN A 86 5.37 5.25 2.04
N ALA A 87 5.55 4.29 1.13
CA ALA A 87 6.69 3.39 1.14
C ALA A 87 8.02 4.14 0.90
N ALA A 88 8.02 5.11 -0.02
CA ALA A 88 9.18 5.96 -0.25
C ALA A 88 9.55 6.75 1.02
N MET A 89 8.55 7.31 1.72
CA MET A 89 8.75 8.02 2.99
C MET A 89 9.33 7.11 4.07
N ALA A 90 8.79 5.90 4.26
CA ALA A 90 9.28 4.94 5.24
C ALA A 90 10.73 4.48 4.96
N LEU A 91 11.13 4.46 3.69
CA LEU A 91 12.49 4.12 3.26
C LEU A 91 13.44 5.32 3.21
N GLY A 92 12.98 6.53 3.56
CA GLY A 92 13.78 7.76 3.47
C GLY A 92 14.09 8.22 2.03
N ILE A 93 13.35 7.71 1.05
CA ILE A 93 13.50 8.07 -0.36
C ILE A 93 12.76 9.40 -0.62
N PRO A 94 13.44 10.42 -1.18
CA PRO A 94 12.82 11.73 -1.40
C PRO A 94 11.75 11.66 -2.49
N SER A 95 10.48 11.71 -2.07
CA SER A 95 9.30 11.77 -2.96
C SER A 95 8.66 13.15 -2.93
N THR A 96 9.36 14.19 -3.40
CA THR A 96 8.77 15.55 -3.32
C THR A 96 7.73 15.76 -4.43
N PRO A 97 6.53 16.26 -4.10
CA PRO A 97 5.46 16.47 -5.07
C PRO A 97 5.77 17.57 -6.10
N SER A 98 6.88 18.30 -5.91
CA SER A 98 7.32 19.36 -6.82
C SER A 98 7.94 18.83 -8.12
N PHE A 99 8.43 17.59 -8.13
CA PHE A 99 9.03 16.95 -9.30
C PHE A 99 8.74 15.44 -9.43
N VAL A 100 8.34 14.74 -8.37
CA VAL A 100 7.96 13.32 -8.41
C VAL A 100 6.47 13.19 -8.67
N PRO A 101 6.02 12.64 -9.81
CA PRO A 101 4.59 12.44 -10.06
C PRO A 101 4.01 11.44 -9.07
N GLY A 102 2.81 11.73 -8.56
CA GLY A 102 2.10 10.78 -7.69
C GLY A 102 1.63 9.54 -8.45
N ILE A 103 1.40 8.42 -7.76
CA ILE A 103 1.06 7.13 -8.39
C ILE A 103 -0.20 7.18 -9.26
N PHE A 104 -1.19 7.99 -8.88
CA PHE A 104 -2.42 8.17 -9.65
C PHE A 104 -2.32 9.26 -10.73
N ASN A 105 -1.11 9.75 -10.99
CA ASN A 105 -0.87 10.85 -11.90
C ASN A 105 0.09 10.46 -13.05
N GLY A 106 -0.37 10.61 -14.30
CA GLY A 106 0.42 10.34 -15.50
C GLY A 106 1.33 11.48 -15.96
N MET A 107 1.61 12.48 -15.11
CA MET A 107 2.45 13.62 -15.48
C MET A 107 3.92 13.23 -15.66
N LYS A 108 4.58 13.88 -16.62
CA LYS A 108 6.02 13.75 -16.85
C LYS A 108 6.71 15.09 -16.57
N PRO A 109 7.83 15.10 -15.81
CA PRO A 109 8.61 16.32 -15.62
C PRO A 109 9.12 16.90 -16.95
N PRO A 110 9.37 18.21 -17.04
CA PRO A 110 9.24 19.21 -15.97
C PRO A 110 7.79 19.68 -15.75
N PHE A 111 7.46 20.03 -14.49
CA PHE A 111 6.13 20.54 -14.13
C PHE A 111 6.08 22.07 -14.09
N THR A 112 5.02 22.63 -14.65
CA THR A 112 4.60 24.04 -14.44
C THR A 112 4.15 24.25 -12.99
N TYR A 113 4.06 25.52 -12.56
CA TYR A 113 3.63 25.86 -11.19
C TYR A 113 2.26 25.25 -10.81
N LEU A 114 1.26 25.37 -11.68
CA LEU A 114 -0.07 24.79 -11.45
C LEU A 114 -0.05 23.26 -11.43
N GLN A 115 0.76 22.63 -12.28
CA GLN A 115 0.93 21.18 -12.29
C GLN A 115 1.54 20.67 -10.98
N ARG A 116 2.47 21.41 -10.37
CA ARG A 116 3.03 21.08 -9.04
C ARG A 116 1.93 21.10 -7.97
N THR A 117 1.04 22.09 -7.98
CA THR A 117 -0.10 22.15 -7.05
C THR A 117 -1.06 20.98 -7.26
N THR A 118 -1.39 20.64 -8.51
CA THR A 118 -2.24 19.47 -8.79
C THR A 118 -1.56 18.17 -8.36
N ASN A 119 -0.25 18.05 -8.54
CA ASN A 119 0.49 16.88 -8.10
C ASN A 119 0.51 16.72 -6.59
N LEU A 120 0.65 17.82 -5.85
CA LEU A 120 0.55 17.83 -4.40
C LEU A 120 -0.81 17.30 -3.93
N ILE A 121 -1.91 17.74 -4.56
CA ILE A 121 -3.25 17.23 -4.26
C ILE A 121 -3.34 15.73 -4.57
N ALA A 122 -2.76 15.29 -5.69
CA ALA A 122 -2.73 13.87 -6.05
C ALA A 122 -1.93 13.01 -5.07
N HIS A 123 -0.79 13.52 -4.56
CA HIS A 123 0.02 12.89 -3.51
C HIS A 123 -0.76 12.75 -2.19
N LEU A 124 -1.46 13.81 -1.76
CA LEU A 124 -2.28 13.76 -0.54
C LEU A 124 -3.43 12.76 -0.68
N PHE A 125 -4.07 12.73 -1.86
CA PHE A 125 -5.10 11.74 -2.15
C PHE A 125 -4.54 10.32 -2.19
N SER A 126 -3.40 10.09 -2.86
CA SER A 126 -2.80 8.76 -2.94
C SER A 126 -2.42 8.24 -1.57
N TRP A 127 -1.84 9.10 -0.72
CA TRP A 127 -1.52 8.76 0.65
C TRP A 127 -2.75 8.31 1.44
N GLN A 128 -3.83 9.10 1.44
CA GLN A 128 -5.06 8.75 2.13
C GLN A 128 -5.68 7.47 1.56
N PHE A 129 -5.75 7.35 0.24
CA PHE A 129 -6.38 6.24 -0.45
C PHE A 129 -5.63 4.92 -0.22
N LEU A 130 -4.31 4.91 -0.35
CA LEU A 130 -3.50 3.71 -0.12
C LEU A 130 -3.62 3.24 1.34
N HIS A 131 -3.62 4.18 2.29
CA HIS A 131 -3.82 3.88 3.71
C HIS A 131 -5.20 3.25 3.96
N THR A 132 -6.28 3.79 3.39
CA THR A 132 -7.64 3.26 3.63
C THR A 132 -7.97 2.00 2.84
N SER A 133 -7.57 1.94 1.57
CA SER A 133 -8.06 0.92 0.63
C SER A 133 -7.13 -0.28 0.51
N PHE A 134 -5.81 -0.12 0.49
CA PHE A 134 -4.92 -1.28 0.42
C PHE A 134 -4.52 -1.79 1.80
N GLY A 135 -4.44 -0.91 2.79
CA GLY A 135 -4.04 -1.28 4.14
C GLY A 135 -5.18 -1.51 5.14
N GLY A 136 -6.34 -0.88 4.96
CA GLY A 136 -7.35 -0.75 6.02
C GLY A 136 -7.79 -2.07 6.68
N PRO A 137 -8.42 -3.01 5.95
CA PRO A 137 -8.98 -4.23 6.56
C PRO A 137 -7.94 -5.19 7.13
N ALA A 138 -6.83 -5.41 6.42
CA ALA A 138 -5.76 -6.30 6.89
C ALA A 138 -5.02 -5.68 8.09
N ASN A 139 -4.68 -4.38 8.03
CA ASN A 139 -4.04 -3.67 9.14
C ASN A 139 -4.96 -3.62 10.38
N SER A 140 -6.26 -3.38 10.18
CA SER A 140 -7.24 -3.42 11.27
C SER A 140 -7.26 -4.77 11.97
N PHE A 141 -7.25 -5.88 11.21
CA PHE A 141 -7.15 -7.22 11.79
C PHE A 141 -5.83 -7.45 12.51
N LEU A 142 -4.69 -7.10 11.91
CA LEU A 142 -3.38 -7.27 12.54
C LEU A 142 -3.25 -6.47 13.85
N LYS A 143 -3.83 -5.26 13.91
CA LYS A 143 -3.90 -4.47 15.14
C LYS A 143 -4.73 -5.14 16.24
N THR A 144 -5.69 -6.00 15.91
CA THR A 144 -6.39 -6.81 16.93
C THR A 144 -5.53 -7.93 17.50
N ILE A 145 -4.55 -8.44 16.75
CA ILE A 145 -3.65 -9.52 17.19
C ILE A 145 -2.44 -8.96 17.92
N TYR A 146 -1.79 -7.95 17.34
CA TYR A 146 -0.49 -7.43 17.78
C TYR A 146 -0.58 -6.14 18.59
N GLY A 147 -1.77 -5.56 18.72
CA GLY A 147 -1.98 -4.27 19.39
C GLY A 147 -1.93 -3.08 18.43
N LYS A 148 -2.24 -1.89 18.97
CA LYS A 148 -2.38 -0.66 18.18
C LYS A 148 -1.06 -0.18 17.58
N ASP A 149 0.06 -0.58 18.17
CA ASP A 149 1.42 -0.19 17.80
C ASP A 149 1.99 -1.05 16.64
N PHE A 150 1.16 -1.91 16.04
CA PHE A 150 1.55 -2.60 14.83
C PHE A 150 1.66 -1.60 13.66
N GLU A 151 2.90 -1.41 13.21
CA GLU A 151 3.25 -0.59 12.06
C GLU A 151 3.75 -1.50 10.93
N ALA A 152 2.97 -1.61 9.86
CA ALA A 152 3.48 -2.06 8.57
C ALA A 152 4.25 -0.90 7.91
N MET A 153 5.16 -1.20 6.96
CA MET A 153 5.94 -0.17 6.24
C MET A 153 5.09 0.92 5.55
N VAL A 154 3.80 0.68 5.40
CA VAL A 154 2.83 1.55 4.72
C VAL A 154 1.64 1.97 5.59
N SER A 155 1.68 1.68 6.90
CA SER A 155 0.64 2.08 7.87
C SER A 155 0.96 3.35 8.63
#